data_AF-A0A9P6ZRI8-F1
#
_entry.id   AF-A0A9P6ZRI8-F1
#
_cell.length_a   1.000
_cell.length_b   1.000
_cell.length_c   1.000
_cell.angle_alpha   90.00
_cell.angle_beta   90.00
_cell.angle_gamma   90.00
#
_symmetry.space_group_name_H-M   'P 1'
#
loop_
_entity.id
_entity.type
_entity.pdbx_description
1 polymer ?
#
loop_
_entity_poly.entity_id
_entity_poly.type
_entity_poly.pdbx_seq_one_letter_code
_entity_poly.pdbx_strand_id
1 'polypeptide(L)'
;VIKPQGQYRNNDLPVPADSKWVKAFLSTALLWAGSQPNPWEMSESVMADALQEIFNVVYPGVKYKVNPNGAVFAVTQQRLSEWRSNIGSTALAII
;
A
#
# COMPACT_ATOMS: atom_id res chain seq x y z
N VAL A 1 -4.67 -7.99 -18.16
CA VAL A 1 -3.81 -6.92 -18.73
C VAL A 1 -3.02 -6.31 -17.59
N ILE A 2 -1.69 -6.34 -17.66
CA ILE A 2 -0.81 -5.69 -16.67
C ILE A 2 -0.71 -4.22 -17.07
N LYS A 3 -1.01 -3.30 -16.15
CA LYS A 3 -0.96 -1.85 -16.37
C LYS A 3 0.30 -1.28 -15.70
N PRO A 4 0.83 -0.12 -16.15
CA PRO A 4 1.82 0.63 -15.37
C PRO A 4 1.30 0.94 -13.95
N GLN A 5 2.17 0.88 -12.94
CA GLN A 5 1.77 1.06 -11.53
C GLN A 5 0.98 2.37 -11.28
N GLY A 6 1.35 3.47 -11.94
CA GLY A 6 0.65 4.75 -11.82
C GLY A 6 -0.75 4.82 -12.45
N GLN A 7 -1.17 3.79 -13.20
CA GLN A 7 -2.48 3.74 -13.85
C GLN A 7 -3.50 2.89 -13.10
N TYR A 8 -3.07 2.10 -12.11
CA TYR A 8 -3.99 1.36 -11.26
C TYR A 8 -4.85 2.31 -10.44
N ARG A 9 -6.15 2.07 -10.45
CA ARG A 9 -7.15 2.81 -9.67
C ARG A 9 -7.85 1.88 -8.69
N ASN A 10 -8.60 2.47 -7.77
CA ASN A 10 -9.44 1.75 -6.81
C ASN A 10 -10.38 0.71 -7.45
N ASN A 11 -10.85 0.93 -8.69
CA ASN A 11 -11.73 0.00 -9.40
C ASN A 11 -11.01 -1.27 -9.89
N ASP A 12 -9.67 -1.26 -9.92
CA ASP A 12 -8.87 -2.44 -10.30
C ASP A 12 -8.59 -3.36 -9.10
N LEU A 13 -9.00 -2.97 -7.88
CA LEU A 13 -8.79 -3.76 -6.68
C LEU A 13 -9.68 -5.02 -6.67
N PRO A 14 -9.20 -6.13 -6.08
CA PRO A 14 -9.98 -7.36 -5.92
C PRO A 14 -11.09 -7.23 -4.86
N VAL A 15 -11.11 -6.11 -4.14
CA VAL A 15 -12.06 -5.80 -3.06
C VAL A 15 -12.59 -4.38 -3.26
N PRO A 16 -13.80 -4.07 -2.77
CA PRO A 16 -14.30 -2.70 -2.78
C PRO A 16 -13.32 -1.75 -2.07
N ALA A 17 -13.06 -0.59 -2.66
CA ALA A 17 -12.27 0.47 -2.05
C ALA A 17 -13.06 1.24 -0.98
N ASP A 18 -13.65 0.50 -0.04
CA ASP A 18 -14.55 0.98 0.98
C ASP A 18 -13.80 1.41 2.27
N SER A 19 -14.56 1.64 3.33
CA SER A 19 -13.98 1.99 4.63
C SER A 19 -13.03 0.94 5.18
N LYS A 20 -13.22 -0.35 4.85
CA LYS A 20 -12.36 -1.45 5.30
C LYS A 20 -11.02 -1.42 4.56
N TRP A 21 -11.04 -1.13 3.26
CA TRP A 21 -9.82 -0.91 2.49
C TRP A 21 -9.00 0.26 3.07
N VAL A 22 -9.63 1.40 3.33
CA VAL A 22 -8.92 2.61 3.79
C VAL A 22 -8.50 2.50 5.26
N LYS A 23 -9.42 2.16 6.16
CA LYS A 23 -9.20 2.24 7.61
C LYS A 23 -8.53 1.00 8.21
N ALA A 24 -8.64 -0.16 7.57
CA ALA A 24 -8.00 -1.38 8.06
C ALA A 24 -6.77 -1.71 7.21
N PHE A 25 -6.95 -1.98 5.91
CA PHE A 25 -5.84 -2.43 5.07
C PHE A 25 -4.76 -1.36 4.88
N LEU A 26 -5.11 -0.19 4.33
CA LEU A 26 -4.14 0.88 4.08
C LEU A 26 -3.52 1.43 5.36
N SER A 27 -4.31 1.58 6.42
CA SER A 27 -3.80 2.07 7.71
C SER A 27 -2.79 1.10 8.33
N THR A 28 -3.05 -0.22 8.26
CA THR A 28 -2.09 -1.23 8.72
C THR A 28 -0.84 -1.25 7.84
N ALA A 29 -0.99 -1.14 6.52
CA ALA A 29 0.14 -1.08 5.59
C ALA A 29 1.04 0.14 5.84
N LEU A 30 0.46 1.32 6.07
CA LEU A 30 1.21 2.53 6.41
C LEU A 30 1.89 2.43 7.78
N LEU A 31 1.21 1.85 8.78
CA LEU A 31 1.79 1.61 10.10
C LEU A 31 3.00 0.66 10.02
N TRP A 32 2.87 -0.44 9.28
CA TRP A 32 3.96 -1.37 9.02
C TRP A 32 5.12 -0.71 8.25
N ALA A 33 4.82 0.11 7.24
CA ALA A 33 5.86 0.81 6.48
C ALA A 33 6.63 1.79 7.37
N GLY A 34 5.92 2.52 8.25
CA GLY A 34 6.51 3.44 9.22
C GLY A 34 7.34 2.74 10.31
N SER A 35 7.14 1.45 10.55
CA SER A 35 7.93 0.67 11.51
C SER A 35 9.19 0.04 10.91
N GLN A 36 9.45 0.19 9.61
CA GLN A 36 10.64 -0.37 8.97
C GLN A 36 11.90 0.44 9.34
N PRO A 37 13.09 -0.20 9.40
CA PRO A 37 14.35 0.50 9.69
C PRO A 37 14.64 1.64 8.70
N ASN A 38 14.27 1.45 7.44
CA ASN A 38 14.31 2.50 6.42
C ASN A 38 12.93 2.56 5.71
N PRO A 39 12.04 3.49 6.10
CA PRO A 39 10.71 3.60 5.49
C PRO A 39 10.75 4.20 4.09
N TRP A 40 11.91 4.68 3.61
CA TRP A 40 12.08 5.30 2.29
C TRP A 40 12.49 4.28 1.23
N GLU A 41 13.36 3.34 1.61
CA GLU A 41 13.87 2.31 0.72
C GLU A 41 13.42 0.93 1.20
N MET A 42 12.46 0.38 0.48
CA MET A 42 11.97 -0.99 0.72
C MET A 42 11.97 -1.75 -0.60
N SER A 43 12.43 -2.99 -0.57
CA SER A 43 12.32 -3.87 -1.73
C SER A 43 10.85 -4.20 -2.02
N GLU A 44 10.52 -4.32 -3.30
CA GLU A 44 9.15 -4.67 -3.72
C GLU A 44 8.71 -6.03 -3.19
N SER A 45 9.64 -6.99 -3.04
CA SER A 45 9.32 -8.31 -2.47
C SER A 45 8.91 -8.23 -1.01
N VAL A 46 9.69 -7.52 -0.18
CA VAL A 46 9.37 -7.33 1.25
C VAL A 46 8.03 -6.63 1.42
N MET A 47 7.76 -5.61 0.61
CA MET A 47 6.46 -4.93 0.62
C MET A 47 5.34 -5.86 0.15
N ALA A 48 5.53 -6.63 -0.92
CA ALA A 48 4.50 -7.54 -1.41
C ALA A 48 4.16 -8.63 -0.38
N ASP A 49 5.15 -9.18 0.30
CA ASP A 49 4.96 -10.20 1.35
C ASP A 49 4.20 -9.63 2.54
N ALA A 50 4.59 -8.45 3.04
CA ALA A 50 3.86 -7.79 4.12
C ALA A 50 2.42 -7.43 3.73
N LEU A 51 2.22 -6.90 2.52
CA LEU A 51 0.88 -6.62 2.02
C LEU A 51 0.05 -7.90 1.86
N GLN A 52 0.65 -9.03 1.51
CA GLN A 52 -0.04 -10.31 1.44
C GLN A 52 -0.54 -10.75 2.83
N GLU A 53 0.30 -10.65 3.86
CA GLU A 53 -0.08 -10.99 5.23
C GLU A 53 -1.21 -10.09 5.74
N ILE A 54 -1.09 -8.79 5.55
CA ILE A 54 -2.13 -7.82 5.91
C ILE A 54 -3.41 -8.10 5.14
N PHE A 55 -3.32 -8.42 3.84
CA PHE A 55 -4.49 -8.72 3.03
C PHE A 55 -5.22 -9.97 3.53
N ASN A 56 -4.48 -11.03 3.87
CA ASN A 56 -5.05 -12.27 4.39
C ASN A 56 -5.77 -12.05 5.73
N VAL A 57 -5.22 -11.21 6.61
CA VAL A 57 -5.83 -10.87 7.91
C VAL A 57 -7.09 -10.03 7.71
N VAL A 58 -7.06 -9.02 6.83
CA VAL A 58 -8.20 -8.11 6.63
C VAL A 58 -9.29 -8.78 5.79
N TYR A 59 -8.94 -9.63 4.82
CA TYR A 59 -9.85 -10.28 3.88
C TYR A 59 -9.68 -11.81 3.82
N PRO A 60 -9.92 -12.55 4.93
CA PRO A 60 -9.65 -13.99 4.99
C PRO A 60 -10.49 -14.83 4.01
N GLY A 61 -11.60 -14.31 3.50
CA GLY A 61 -12.46 -14.97 2.51
C GLY A 61 -12.09 -14.70 1.04
N VAL A 62 -11.13 -13.81 0.77
CA VAL A 62 -10.79 -13.39 -0.60
C VAL A 62 -9.49 -14.07 -1.03
N LYS A 63 -9.58 -15.02 -1.95
CA LYS A 63 -8.41 -15.67 -2.54
C LYS A 63 -7.72 -14.73 -3.51
N TYR A 64 -6.70 -14.02 -3.04
CA TYR A 64 -5.91 -13.10 -3.83
C TYR A 64 -4.42 -13.19 -3.47
N LYS A 65 -3.57 -13.19 -4.51
CA LYS A 65 -2.12 -13.11 -4.36
C LYS A 65 -1.65 -11.70 -4.70
N VAL A 66 -1.05 -11.00 -3.73
CA VAL A 66 -0.42 -9.71 -3.94
C VAL A 66 0.80 -9.90 -4.84
N ASN A 67 0.90 -9.05 -5.86
CA ASN A 67 1.97 -9.06 -6.85
C ASN A 67 2.48 -7.63 -6.97
N PRO A 68 3.81 -7.39 -7.04
CA PRO A 68 4.40 -6.08 -7.32
C PRO A 68 3.81 -5.35 -8.55
N ASN A 69 3.33 -6.12 -9.54
CA ASN A 69 2.67 -5.61 -10.74
C ASN A 69 1.14 -5.61 -10.66
N GLY A 70 0.57 -5.79 -9.47
CA GLY A 70 -0.86 -5.92 -9.21
C GLY A 70 -1.49 -4.66 -8.61
N ALA A 71 -2.81 -4.58 -8.67
CA ALA A 71 -3.57 -3.41 -8.22
C ALA A 71 -3.38 -3.11 -6.72
N VAL A 72 -3.41 -4.14 -5.86
CA VAL A 72 -3.22 -3.97 -4.40
C VAL A 72 -1.88 -3.33 -4.09
N PHE A 73 -0.80 -3.82 -4.73
CA PHE A 73 0.54 -3.28 -4.54
C PHE A 73 0.65 -1.86 -5.08
N ALA A 74 0.22 -1.64 -6.33
CA ALA A 74 0.33 -0.35 -6.99
C ALA A 74 -0.45 0.76 -6.26
N VAL A 75 -1.70 0.51 -5.87
CA VAL A 75 -2.51 1.50 -5.15
C VAL A 75 -1.91 1.77 -3.76
N THR A 76 -1.38 0.75 -3.08
CA THR A 76 -0.73 0.96 -1.77
C THR A 76 0.57 1.74 -1.91
N GLN A 77 1.37 1.46 -2.94
CA GLN A 77 2.60 2.20 -3.23
C GLN A 77 2.30 3.67 -3.53
N GLN A 78 1.26 3.98 -4.30
CA GLN A 78 0.83 5.36 -4.52
C GLN A 78 0.53 6.07 -3.20
N ARG A 79 -0.24 5.44 -2.30
CA ARG A 79 -0.55 5.98 -0.96
C ARG A 79 0.67 6.14 -0.08
N LEU A 80 1.60 5.21 -0.14
CA LEU A 80 2.85 5.30 0.60
C LEU A 80 3.71 6.47 0.11
N SER A 81 3.76 6.70 -1.20
CA SER A 81 4.44 7.86 -1.78
C SER A 81 3.78 9.18 -1.37
N GLU A 82 2.45 9.27 -1.34
CA GLU A 82 1.73 10.44 -0.82
C GLU A 82 2.07 10.69 0.66
N TRP A 83 2.07 9.65 1.49
CA TRP A 83 2.42 9.75 2.91
C TRP A 83 3.86 10.23 3.12
N ARG A 84 4.81 9.66 2.38
CA ARG A 84 6.23 10.07 2.38
C ARG A 84 6.40 11.54 1.98
N SER A 85 5.72 11.97 0.92
CA SER A 85 5.73 13.37 0.47
C SER A 85 5.15 14.32 1.52
N ASN A 86 4.05 13.96 2.18
CA ASN A 86 3.47 14.77 3.24
C ASN A 86 4.42 14.97 4.42
N ILE A 87 5.14 13.91 4.84
CA ILE A 87 6.17 14.02 5.89
C ILE A 87 7.28 14.99 5.45
N GLY A 88 7.78 14.85 4.22
CA GLY A 88 8.82 15.72 3.67
C GLY A 88 8.39 17.19 3.59
N SER A 89 7.17 17.46 3.12
CA SER A 89 6.61 18.81 3.04
C SER A 89 6.39 19.43 4.42
N THR A 90 5.91 18.68 5.40
CA THR A 90 5.77 19.18 6.78
C THR A 90 7.12 19.54 7.38
N ALA A 91 8.17 18.74 7.16
CA ALA A 91 9.52 19.06 7.62
C ALA A 91 10.04 20.38 7.00
N LEU A 92 9.80 20.61 5.70
CA LEU A 92 10.17 21.86 5.02
C LEU A 92 9.37 23.08 5.49
N ALA A 93 8.14 22.89 5.97
CA ALA A 93 7.31 23.99 6.48
C ALA A 93 7.69 24.43 7.91
N ILE A 94 8.50 23.65 8.62
CA ILE A 94 8.89 23.89 10.02
C ILE A 94 10.29 24.54 10.11
N ILE A 95 11.06 24.58 9.02
CA ILE A 95 12.34 25.31 8.94
C ILE A 95 12.14 26.79 8.63
#